data_AF-A0A5N5VZ58-F1
#
_entry.id   AF-A0A5N5VZ58-F1
#
_cell.length_a   1.000
_cell.length_b   1.000
_cell.length_c   1.000
_cell.angle_alpha   90.00
_cell.angle_beta   90.00
_cell.angle_gamma   90.00
#
_symmetry.space_group_name_H-M   'P 1'
#
loop_
_entity.id
_entity.type
_entity.pdbx_description
1 polymer ?
#
loop_
_entity_poly.entity_id
_entity_poly.type
_entity_poly.pdbx_seq_one_letter_code
_entity_poly.pdbx_strand_id
1 'polypeptide(L)' 'MADWIPQPLELILDIERDRFGVVVGWDHDTRRITLRPPEGGRTWHPTRYRRATATDKLRARVNKLNKEGRPW' A
#
# COMPACT_ATOMS: atom_id res chain seq x y z
N MET A 1 -13.15 -18.18 1.16
CA MET A 1 -12.74 -16.75 1.28
C MET A 1 -12.13 -16.38 -0.06
N ALA A 2 -12.60 -15.32 -0.72
CA ALA A 2 -12.29 -15.06 -2.12
C ALA A 2 -10.78 -15.00 -2.40
N ASP A 3 -10.31 -15.75 -3.40
CA ASP A 3 -8.96 -15.68 -3.98
C ASP A 3 -8.78 -14.33 -4.69
N TRP A 4 -8.57 -13.27 -3.92
CA TRP A 4 -8.28 -11.96 -4.46
C TRP A 4 -6.87 -11.93 -5.06
N ILE A 5 -6.79 -11.63 -6.35
CA ILE A 5 -5.54 -11.44 -7.09
C ILE A 5 -5.30 -9.93 -7.25
N PRO A 6 -4.19 -9.39 -6.71
CA PRO A 6 -3.84 -7.98 -6.87
C PRO A 6 -3.64 -7.60 -8.34
N GLN A 7 -4.28 -6.51 -8.75
CA GLN A 7 -4.18 -6.01 -10.13
C GLN A 7 -3.05 -4.97 -10.25
N PRO A 8 -2.39 -4.84 -11.42
CA PRO A 8 -1.45 -3.75 -11.67
C PRO A 8 -2.06 -2.37 -11.34
N LEU A 9 -1.24 -1.46 -10.80
CA LEU A 9 -1.62 -0.10 -10.38
C LEU A 9 -2.64 -0.02 -9.24
N GLU A 10 -3.08 -1.15 -8.69
CA GLU A 10 -3.94 -1.19 -7.52
C GLU A 10 -3.21 -0.64 -6.28
N LEU A 11 -3.93 0.09 -5.42
CA LEU A 11 -3.37 0.57 -4.16
C LEU A 11 -3.56 -0.46 -3.05
N ILE A 12 -2.45 -0.81 -2.42
CA ILE A 12 -2.33 -1.84 -1.39
C ILE A 12 -1.80 -1.20 -0.11
N LEU A 13 -2.34 -1.63 1.03
CA LEU A 13 -1.79 -1.32 2.35
C LEU A 13 -0.91 -2.48 2.81
N ASP A 14 0.38 -2.23 3.00
CA ASP A 14 1.29 -3.10 3.76
C ASP A 14 0.97 -2.92 5.25
N ILE A 15 0.37 -3.94 5.86
CA ILE A 15 -0.17 -3.86 7.22
C ILE A 15 0.97 -3.80 8.23
N GLU A 16 2.06 -4.54 7.98
CA GLU A 16 3.18 -4.65 8.91
C GLU A 16 3.98 -3.35 9.00
N ARG A 17 4.01 -2.59 7.90
CA ARG A 17 4.78 -1.34 7.82
C ARG A 17 3.91 -0.08 7.82
N ASP A 18 2.59 -0.26 7.97
CA ASP A 18 1.57 0.79 7.88
C ASP A 18 1.82 1.79 6.74
N ARG A 19 2.11 1.26 5.54
CA ARG A 19 2.45 2.08 4.36
C ARG A 19 1.73 1.61 3.12
N PHE A 20 1.42 2.56 2.25
CA PHE A 20 0.79 2.28 0.96
C PHE A 20 1.83 1.97 -0.11
N GLY A 21 1.46 1.09 -1.04
CA GLY A 21 2.18 0.85 -2.27
C GLY A 21 1.24 0.56 -3.44
N VAL A 22 1.69 0.88 -4.64
CA VAL A 22 1.03 0.50 -5.89
C VAL A 22 1.60 -0.82 -6.39
N VAL A 23 0.74 -1.70 -6.89
CA VAL A 23 1.16 -2.98 -7.48
C VAL A 23 1.94 -2.73 -8.75
N VAL A 24 3.17 -3.24 -8.80
CA VAL A 24 4.03 -3.24 -9.99
C VAL A 24 4.40 -4.65 -10.45
N GLY A 25 4.05 -5.68 -9.68
CA GLY A 25 4.24 -7.08 -10.05
C GLY A 25 3.45 -8.01 -9.14
N TRP A 26 3.01 -9.13 -9.71
CA TRP A 26 2.36 -10.24 -9.01
C TRP A 26 2.93 -11.56 -9.55
N ASP A 27 3.46 -12.38 -8.67
CA ASP A 27 3.92 -13.73 -8.97
C ASP A 27 2.82 -14.71 -8.59
N HIS A 28 2.29 -15.42 -9.59
CA HIS A 28 1.18 -16.36 -9.42
C HIS A 28 1.61 -17.64 -8.69
N ASP A 29 2.84 -18.10 -8.90
CA ASP A 29 3.35 -19.36 -8.35
C ASP A 29 3.70 -19.20 -6.87
N THR A 30 4.34 -18.07 -6.52
CA THR A 30 4.73 -17.80 -5.13
C THR A 30 3.71 -16.97 -4.35
N ARG A 31 2.64 -16.49 -5.01
CA ARG A 31 1.65 -15.55 -4.46
C ARG A 31 2.29 -14.30 -3.84
N ARG A 32 3.43 -13.86 -4.39
CA ARG A 32 4.18 -12.69 -3.93
C ARG A 32 3.81 -11.46 -4.75
N ILE A 33 3.61 -10.35 -4.05
CA ILE A 33 3.34 -9.05 -4.65
C ILE A 33 4.59 -8.17 -4.58
N THR A 34 4.82 -7.39 -5.63
CA THR A 34 5.84 -6.34 -5.66
C THR A 34 5.12 -5.00 -5.63
N LEU A 35 5.46 -4.19 -4.64
CA LEU A 35 4.92 -2.85 -4.44
C LEU A 35 5.97 -1.78 -4.72
N ARG A 36 5.50 -0.60 -5.13
CA ARG A 36 6.29 0.62 -5.27
C ARG A 36 5.59 1.77 -4.53
N PRO A 37 6.31 2.79 -4.01
CA PRO A 37 5.63 3.92 -3.39
C PRO A 37 4.79 4.67 -4.44
N PRO A 38 3.62 5.21 -4.08
CA PRO A 38 2.80 5.99 -5.01
C PRO A 38 3.55 7.17 -5.63
N GLU A 39 4.43 7.82 -4.87
CA GLU A 39 5.31 8.92 -5.27
C GLU A 39 6.54 8.48 -6.09
N GLY A 40 6.70 7.18 -6.34
CA GLY A 40 7.89 6.60 -6.95
C GLY A 40 8.97 6.21 -5.94
N GLY A 41 10.01 5.53 -6.41
CA GLY A 41 11.12 5.05 -5.58
C GLY A 41 11.29 3.53 -5.57
N ARG A 42 12.02 3.03 -4.58
CA ARG A 42 12.44 1.62 -4.51
C ARG A 42 11.26 0.69 -4.21
N THR A 43 11.20 -0.43 -4.93
CA THR A 43 10.19 -1.46 -4.73
C THR A 43 10.44 -2.27 -3.46
N TRP A 44 9.38 -2.90 -2.94
CA TRP A 44 9.46 -3.86 -1.84
C TRP A 44 8.41 -4.96 -1.96
N HIS A 45 8.59 -6.01 -1.16
CA HIS A 45 7.65 -7.12 -1.06
C HIS A 45 7.03 -7.10 0.35
N PRO A 46 5.72 -6.86 0.49
CA PRO A 46 5.04 -6.91 1.77
C PRO A 46 4.82 -8.36 2.21
N THR A 47 4.84 -8.59 3.53
CA THR A 47 4.56 -9.92 4.11
C THR A 47 3.07 -10.10 4.39
N ARG A 48 2.40 -9.06 4.90
CA ARG A 48 0.95 -9.03 5.06
C ARG A 48 0.39 -7.75 4.48
N TYR A 49 -0.63 -7.90 3.65
CA TYR A 49 -1.21 -6.78 2.93
C TYR A 49 -2.69 -7.01 2.63
N ARG A 50 -3.39 -5.91 2.34
CA ARG A 50 -4.78 -5.93 1.86
C ARG A 50 -5.03 -4.79 0.89
N ARG A 51 -6.13 -4.88 0.14
CA ARG A 51 -6.63 -3.77 -0.67
C ARG A 51 -6.83 -2.54 0.21
N ALA A 52 -6.30 -1.41 -0.23
CA ALA A 52 -6.54 -0.14 0.44
C ALA A 52 -8.01 0.27 0.27
N THR A 53 -8.67 0.62 1.37
CA THR A 53 -10.03 1.17 1.34
C THR A 53 -9.99 2.69 1.20
N ALA A 54 -11.13 3.29 0.87
CA ALA A 54 -11.27 4.75 0.89
C ALA A 54 -10.93 5.34 2.28
N THR A 55 -11.33 4.66 3.35
CA THR A 55 -11.04 5.06 4.74
C THR A 55 -9.55 5.07 5.05
N ASP A 56 -8.79 4.09 4.54
CA ASP A 56 -7.34 4.05 4.72
C ASP A 56 -6.67 5.26 4.06
N LYS A 57 -7.10 5.62 2.84
CA LYS A 57 -6.61 6.80 2.13
C LYS A 57 -6.93 8.09 2.89
N LEU A 58 -8.14 8.22 3.42
CA LEU A 58 -8.55 9.37 4.20
C LEU A 58 -7.71 9.50 5.49
N ARG A 59 -7.53 8.40 6.23
CA ARG A 59 -6.67 8.38 7.42
C ARG A 59 -5.25 8.81 7.11
N ALA A 60 -4.67 8.30 6.03
CA ALA A 60 -3.33 8.67 5.59
C ALA A 60 -3.21 10.17 5.28
N ARG A 61 -4.23 10.73 4.60
CA ARG A 61 -4.28 12.16 4.27
C ARG A 61 -4.38 13.02 5.53
N VAL A 62 -5.25 12.65 6.47
CA VAL A 62 -5.40 13.36 7.74
C VAL A 62 -4.10 13.31 8.55
N ASN A 63 -3.47 12.14 8.67
CA ASN A 63 -2.19 11.99 9.39
C ASN A 63 -1.09 12.86 8.77
N LYS A 64 -1.02 12.92 7.43
CA LYS A 64 -0.07 13.79 6.73
C LYS A 64 -0.30 15.27 7.06
N LEU A 65 -1.55 15.74 6.96
CA LEU A 65 -1.90 17.14 7.28
C LEU A 65 -1.64 17.47 8.75
N ASN A 66 -1.94 16.56 9.68
CA ASN A 66 -1.65 16.75 11.11
C ASN A 66 -0.15 16.86 11.40
N LYS A 67 0.69 16.15 10.65
CA LYS A 67 2.16 16.24 10.76
C LYS A 67 2.69 17.57 10.20
N GLU A 68 2.09 18.06 9.11
CA GLU A 68 2.46 19.34 8.47
C GLU A 68 1.95 20.55 9.27
N GLY A 69 0.82 20.42 9.95
CA GLY A 69 0.17 21.49 10.72
C GLY A 69 0.63 21.61 12.18
N ARG A 70 1.59 20.79 12.64
CA ARG A 70 2.14 20.93 14.01
C ARG A 70 3.21 22.03 14.00
N PRO A 71 3.02 23.16 14.71
CA PRO A 71 4.12 24.06 14.99
C PRO A 71 5.09 23.32 15.94
N TRP A 72 6.39 23.49 15.67
CA TRP A 72 7.48 22.98 16.52
C TRP A 72 7.33 23.47 17.96
#